data_AF-G0HLV4-F1
#
_entry.id   AF-G0HLV4-F1
#
_cell.length_a   1.000
_cell.length_b   1.000
_cell.length_c   1.000
_cell.angle_alpha   90.00
_cell.angle_beta   90.00
_cell.angle_gamma   90.00
#
_symmetry.space_group_name_H-M   'P 1'
#
loop_
_entity.id
_entity.type
_entity.pdbx_description
1 polymer ?
#
loop_
_entity_poly.entity_id
_entity_poly.type
_entity_poly.pdbx_seq_one_letter_code
_entity_poly.pdbx_strand_id
1 'polypeptide(L)'
;MKHRILLGVLLVGGLFVGLVNAAGSVSTQSCWTPWDHNSDVREWSQDEWVWAGIHGQVLVCNGKFQKVLTDTVWGTTEGKGVKILDKGIITDPHGMYAYSYVYYRRYNGEKGRAKALIPNYFR
;
A
#
# COMPACT_ATOMS: atom_id res chain seq x y z
N MET A 1 14.66 -7.95 -68.09
CA MET A 1 13.95 -7.55 -66.86
C MET A 1 14.12 -8.61 -65.75
N LYS A 2 15.33 -8.77 -65.16
CA LYS A 2 15.58 -9.78 -64.10
C LYS A 2 16.44 -9.32 -62.91
N HIS A 3 17.01 -8.11 -62.93
CA HIS A 3 17.88 -7.63 -61.84
C HIS A 3 17.24 -6.65 -60.85
N ARG A 4 15.96 -6.27 -61.06
CA ARG A 4 15.25 -5.35 -60.16
C ARG A 4 14.55 -6.04 -58.98
N ILE A 5 14.43 -7.37 -59.00
CA ILE A 5 13.72 -8.14 -57.98
C ILE A 5 14.65 -8.52 -56.81
N LEU A 6 15.96 -8.65 -57.06
CA LEU A 6 16.94 -9.03 -56.02
C LEU A 6 17.29 -7.91 -55.03
N LEU A 7 17.15 -6.64 -55.42
CA LEU A 7 17.42 -5.50 -54.53
C LEU A 7 16.27 -5.20 -53.56
N GLY A 8 15.03 -5.59 -53.89
CA GLY A 8 13.88 -5.41 -53.01
C GLY A 8 13.87 -6.35 -51.81
N VAL A 9 14.43 -7.55 -51.94
CA VAL A 9 14.42 -8.56 -50.87
C VAL A 9 15.48 -8.27 -49.80
N LEU A 10 16.61 -7.65 -50.16
CA LEU A 10 17.67 -7.30 -49.21
C LEU A 10 17.33 -6.10 -48.30
N LEU A 11 16.51 -5.15 -48.77
CA LEU A 11 16.05 -4.02 -47.97
C LEU A 11 14.94 -4.39 -46.97
N VAL A 12 14.12 -5.39 -47.30
CA VAL A 12 13.07 -5.87 -46.39
C VAL A 12 13.65 -6.77 -45.29
N GLY A 13 14.73 -7.52 -45.57
CA GLY A 13 15.40 -8.35 -44.57
C GLY A 13 16.11 -7.57 -43.45
N GLY A 14 16.65 -6.39 -43.76
CA GLY A 14 17.34 -5.54 -42.77
C GLY A 14 16.41 -4.83 -41.78
N LEU A 15 15.18 -4.52 -42.20
CA LEU A 15 14.22 -3.79 -41.36
C LEU A 15 13.65 -4.64 -40.21
N PHE A 16 13.56 -5.97 -40.41
CA PHE A 16 13.02 -6.87 -39.38
C PHE A 16 14.01 -7.21 -38.28
N VAL A 17 15.33 -7.12 -38.50
CA VAL A 17 16.34 -7.37 -37.46
C VAL A 17 16.51 -6.16 -36.53
N GLY A 18 16.28 -4.94 -37.03
CA GLY A 18 16.30 -3.73 -36.22
C GLY A 18 15.12 -3.60 -35.24
N LEU A 19 13.97 -4.21 -35.54
CA LEU A 19 12.75 -4.07 -34.71
C LEU A 19 12.69 -5.05 -33.53
N VAL A 20 13.31 -6.23 -33.66
CA VAL A 20 13.32 -7.23 -32.56
C VAL A 20 14.27 -6.87 -31.42
N ASN A 21 15.31 -6.06 -31.66
CA ASN A 21 16.23 -5.63 -30.61
C ASN A 21 15.78 -4.37 -29.84
N ALA A 22 14.74 -3.66 -30.31
CA ALA A 22 14.12 -2.55 -29.58
C ALA A 22 12.95 -3.00 -28.68
N ALA A 23 12.51 -4.26 -28.81
CA ALA A 23 11.51 -4.88 -27.94
C ALA A 23 12.13 -5.51 -26.66
N GLY A 24 13.40 -5.20 -26.37
CA GLY A 24 14.05 -5.46 -25.09
C GLY A 24 13.47 -4.56 -24.00
N SER A 25 12.24 -4.85 -23.61
CA SER A 25 11.61 -4.53 -22.32
C SER A 25 12.04 -3.21 -21.68
N VAL A 26 11.60 -2.06 -22.22
CA VAL A 26 11.35 -0.92 -21.36
C VAL A 26 10.07 -1.22 -20.58
N SER A 27 10.19 -2.05 -19.55
CA SER A 27 9.19 -2.05 -18.47
C SER A 27 9.32 -0.69 -17.81
N THR A 28 8.59 0.32 -18.28
CA THR A 28 8.40 1.56 -17.53
C THR A 28 7.82 1.15 -16.19
N GLN A 29 8.66 1.16 -15.15
CA GLN A 29 8.27 0.79 -13.81
C GLN A 29 7.18 1.77 -13.38
N SER A 30 5.92 1.32 -13.42
CA SER A 30 4.77 2.17 -13.09
C SER A 30 4.64 2.20 -11.58
N CYS A 31 5.22 3.22 -10.98
CA CYS A 31 5.11 3.48 -9.56
C CYS A 31 4.06 4.57 -9.30
N TRP A 32 3.26 4.38 -8.26
CA TRP A 32 2.26 5.33 -7.81
C TRP A 32 2.08 5.23 -6.29
N THR A 33 1.48 6.25 -5.70
CA THR A 33 1.39 6.41 -4.23
C THR A 33 -0.06 6.53 -3.76
N PRO A 34 -0.87 5.45 -3.81
CA PRO A 34 -2.23 5.48 -3.31
C PRO A 34 -2.29 5.75 -1.81
N TRP A 35 -3.41 6.34 -1.38
CA TRP A 35 -3.78 6.40 0.03
C TRP A 35 -4.41 5.08 0.46
N ASP A 36 -3.99 4.58 1.62
CA ASP A 36 -4.57 3.44 2.30
C ASP A 36 -5.08 3.88 3.68
N HIS A 37 -6.11 3.18 4.16
CA HIS A 37 -6.74 3.46 5.43
C HIS A 37 -7.31 2.18 6.05
N ASN A 38 -7.25 2.11 7.37
CA ASN A 38 -7.90 1.04 8.11
C ASN A 38 -8.45 1.58 9.43
N SER A 39 -9.46 0.89 9.95
CA SER A 39 -10.08 1.20 11.24
C SER A 39 -10.52 -0.08 11.95
N ASP A 40 -10.32 -0.13 13.27
CA ASP A 40 -10.91 -1.12 14.18
C ASP A 40 -11.76 -0.34 15.19
N VAL A 41 -13.08 -0.48 15.05
CA VAL A 41 -14.08 0.17 15.89
C VAL A 41 -14.77 -0.91 16.69
N ARG A 42 -14.84 -0.72 18.02
CA ARG A 42 -15.56 -1.61 18.92
C ARG A 42 -16.53 -0.79 19.74
N GLU A 43 -17.81 -1.12 19.63
CA GLU A 43 -18.89 -0.42 20.29
C GLU A 43 -19.74 -1.44 21.06
N TRP A 44 -19.99 -1.15 22.34
CA TRP A 44 -20.88 -1.93 23.19
C TRP A 44 -22.14 -1.15 23.55
N SER A 45 -22.06 0.18 23.56
CA SER A 45 -23.18 1.11 23.72
C SER A 45 -22.78 2.52 23.25
N GLN A 46 -23.72 3.46 23.24
CA GLN A 46 -23.47 4.87 22.90
C GLN A 46 -22.46 5.57 23.83
N ASP A 47 -22.28 5.05 25.04
CA ASP A 47 -21.35 5.57 26.03
C ASP A 47 -20.10 4.70 26.22
N GLU A 48 -20.04 3.51 25.62
CA GLU A 48 -18.91 2.59 25.73
C GLU A 48 -18.42 2.14 24.34
N TRP A 49 -17.32 2.75 23.88
CA TRP A 49 -16.70 2.44 22.59
C TRP A 49 -15.19 2.73 22.56
N VAL A 50 -14.49 2.12 21.60
CA VAL A 50 -13.10 2.44 21.23
C VAL A 50 -12.94 2.51 19.72
N TRP A 51 -12.06 3.40 19.27
CA TRP A 51 -11.72 3.63 17.88
C TRP A 51 -10.20 3.67 17.71
N ALA A 52 -9.67 2.81 16.85
CA ALA A 52 -8.34 2.95 16.28
C ALA A 52 -8.49 3.14 14.76
N GLY A 53 -7.97 4.25 14.22
CA GLY A 53 -7.94 4.53 12.79
C GLY A 53 -6.52 4.90 12.35
N ILE A 54 -6.11 4.49 11.16
CA ILE A 54 -4.80 4.80 10.58
C ILE A 54 -4.96 5.14 9.10
N HIS A 55 -4.19 6.11 8.62
CA HIS A 55 -4.19 6.59 7.25
C HIS A 55 -2.76 6.90 6.81
N GLY A 56 -2.43 6.64 5.55
CA GLY A 56 -1.10 6.88 5.01
C GLY A 56 -1.01 6.51 3.53
N GLN A 57 0.00 7.05 2.83
CA GLN A 57 0.31 6.64 1.47
C GLN A 57 1.18 5.39 1.46
N VAL A 58 1.01 4.55 0.44
CA VAL A 58 1.85 3.39 0.17
C VAL A 58 2.49 3.53 -1.20
N LEU A 59 3.73 3.10 -1.35
CA LEU A 59 4.40 3.03 -2.65
C LEU A 59 4.06 1.68 -3.30
N VAL A 60 3.44 1.73 -4.48
CA VAL A 60 3.13 0.54 -5.29
C VAL A 60 3.85 0.66 -6.62
N CYS A 61 4.64 -0.35 -6.98
CA CYS A 61 5.34 -0.41 -8.26
C CYS A 61 5.00 -1.72 -8.97
N ASN A 62 4.63 -1.65 -10.25
CA ASN A 62 4.23 -2.83 -11.06
C ASN A 62 3.13 -3.65 -10.37
N GLY A 63 2.16 -2.98 -9.74
CA GLY A 63 1.06 -3.60 -9.00
C GLY A 63 1.45 -4.23 -7.66
N LYS A 64 2.71 -4.10 -7.21
CA LYS A 64 3.20 -4.65 -5.94
C LYS A 64 3.55 -3.57 -4.94
N PHE A 65 3.11 -3.76 -3.71
CA PHE A 65 3.48 -2.96 -2.56
C PHE A 65 4.98 -3.01 -2.37
N GLN A 66 5.56 -1.84 -2.14
CA GLN A 66 6.98 -1.69 -1.82
C GLN A 66 7.14 -1.30 -0.35
N LYS A 67 6.43 -0.26 0.10
CA LYS A 67 6.50 0.25 1.47
C LYS A 67 5.36 1.22 1.79
N VAL A 68 5.12 1.47 3.07
CA VAL A 68 4.39 2.64 3.58
C VAL A 68 5.31 3.86 3.53
N LEU A 69 4.78 5.01 3.10
CA LEU A 69 5.46 6.30 3.19
C LEU A 69 5.22 6.87 4.59
N THR A 70 6.16 6.64 5.50
CA THR A 70 5.99 6.86 6.95
C THR A 70 5.76 8.32 7.33
N ASP A 71 6.28 9.25 6.56
CA ASP A 71 6.09 10.70 6.68
C ASP A 71 4.66 11.16 6.41
N THR A 72 3.87 10.32 5.74
CA THR A 72 2.45 10.59 5.42
C THR A 72 1.48 10.01 6.45
N VAL A 73 1.98 9.24 7.42
CA VAL A 73 1.15 8.47 8.34
C VAL A 73 0.55 9.35 9.43
N TRP A 74 -0.76 9.26 9.58
CA TRP A 74 -1.49 9.83 10.71
C TRP A 74 -2.68 8.94 11.10
N GLY A 75 -3.27 9.16 12.26
CA GLY A 75 -4.35 8.31 12.75
C GLY A 75 -5.06 8.87 13.97
N THR A 76 -6.08 8.14 14.41
CA THR A 76 -6.93 8.48 15.55
C THR A 76 -6.97 7.31 16.51
N THR A 77 -6.77 7.59 17.80
CA THR A 77 -6.86 6.60 18.87
C THR A 77 -7.68 7.17 20.03
N GLU A 78 -8.93 6.72 20.12
CA GLU A 78 -9.89 7.28 21.08
C GLU A 78 -10.79 6.20 21.68
N GLY A 79 -11.44 6.53 22.79
CA GLY A 79 -12.47 5.71 23.38
C GLY A 79 -13.27 6.49 24.42
N LYS A 80 -14.52 6.09 24.60
CA LYS A 80 -15.48 6.66 25.55
C LYS A 80 -16.01 5.55 26.44
N GLY A 81 -16.24 5.86 27.72
CA GLY A 81 -16.73 4.89 28.72
C GLY A 81 -15.83 3.68 28.94
N VAL A 82 -14.55 3.78 28.58
CA VAL A 82 -13.54 2.77 28.89
C VAL A 82 -12.34 3.44 29.53
N LYS A 83 -11.60 2.71 30.35
CA LYS A 83 -10.30 3.15 30.82
C LYS A 83 -9.25 2.84 29.75
N ILE A 84 -8.70 3.88 29.13
CA ILE A 84 -7.55 3.75 28.22
C ILE A 84 -6.32 3.40 29.05
N LEU A 85 -5.67 2.29 28.69
CA LEU A 85 -4.46 1.80 29.36
C LEU A 85 -3.20 2.26 28.63
N ASP A 86 -3.24 2.23 27.30
CA ASP A 86 -2.18 2.69 26.41
C ASP A 86 -2.78 2.90 25.01
N LYS A 87 -2.25 3.86 24.25
CA LYS A 87 -2.67 4.13 22.88
C LYS A 87 -1.58 4.85 22.10
N GLY A 88 -1.56 4.67 20.80
CA GLY A 88 -0.57 5.35 19.97
C GLY A 88 -0.62 4.96 18.50
N ILE A 89 0.27 5.57 17.75
CA ILE A 89 0.55 5.28 16.35
C ILE A 89 2.00 4.82 16.27
N ILE A 90 2.24 3.74 15.53
CA ILE A 90 3.57 3.17 15.34
C ILE A 90 3.82 3.02 13.85
N THR A 91 4.95 3.55 13.41
CA THR A 91 5.47 3.42 12.05
C THR A 91 6.79 2.65 12.08
N ASP A 92 6.93 1.67 11.22
CA ASP A 92 8.22 1.02 10.99
C ASP A 92 9.16 1.95 10.21
N PRO A 93 10.41 2.21 10.65
CA PRO A 93 11.34 3.10 9.96
C PRO A 93 11.67 2.71 8.51
N HIS A 94 11.47 1.44 8.14
CA HIS A 94 11.70 0.94 6.79
C HIS A 94 10.40 0.90 5.96
N GLY A 95 9.27 1.33 6.52
CA GLY A 95 7.97 1.36 5.85
C GLY A 95 7.35 -0.03 5.68
N MET A 96 7.74 -1.02 6.49
CA MET A 96 7.16 -2.36 6.43
C MET A 96 5.71 -2.39 6.93
N TYR A 97 5.34 -1.49 7.84
CA TYR A 97 3.99 -1.35 8.37
C TYR A 97 3.78 0.01 9.04
N ALA A 98 2.52 0.39 9.19
CA ALA A 98 2.07 1.45 10.09
C ALA A 98 0.74 1.04 10.74
N TYR A 99 0.60 1.26 12.04
CA TYR A 99 -0.65 0.93 12.74
C TYR A 99 -0.97 1.92 13.86
N SER A 100 -2.25 2.04 14.18
CA SER A 100 -2.72 2.66 15.40
C SER A 100 -3.33 1.62 16.34
N TYR A 101 -3.30 1.89 17.63
CA TYR A 101 -3.82 0.97 18.64
C TYR A 101 -4.42 1.69 19.84
N VAL A 102 -5.37 1.01 20.49
CA VAL A 102 -5.94 1.39 21.79
C VAL A 102 -6.02 0.13 22.66
N TYR A 103 -5.26 0.09 23.75
CA TYR A 103 -5.46 -0.86 24.84
C TYR A 103 -6.42 -0.25 25.85
N TYR A 104 -7.45 -1.01 26.23
CA TYR A 104 -8.51 -0.51 27.10
C TYR A 104 -8.93 -1.53 28.15
N ARG A 105 -9.59 -1.03 29.20
CA ARG A 105 -10.37 -1.81 30.15
C ARG A 105 -11.79 -1.25 30.22
N ARG A 106 -12.77 -2.11 29.99
CA ARG A 106 -14.21 -1.83 30.05
C ARG A 106 -14.69 -1.66 31.50
N TYR A 107 -15.89 -1.13 31.69
CA TYR A 107 -16.48 -0.98 33.03
C TYR A 107 -16.70 -2.34 33.73
N ASN A 108 -17.02 -3.39 32.97
CA ASN A 108 -17.15 -4.75 33.49
C ASN A 108 -15.79 -5.41 33.83
N GLY A 109 -14.67 -4.71 33.64
CA GLY A 109 -13.32 -5.18 33.94
C GLY A 109 -12.61 -5.89 32.78
N GLU A 110 -13.30 -6.19 31.67
CA GLU A 110 -12.70 -6.82 30.49
C GLU A 110 -11.60 -5.95 29.88
N LYS A 111 -10.50 -6.57 29.49
CA LYS A 111 -9.43 -5.92 28.75
C LYS A 111 -9.53 -6.27 27.28
N GLY A 112 -9.14 -5.32 26.43
CA GLY A 112 -9.07 -5.56 25.00
C GLY A 112 -8.08 -4.64 24.30
N ARG A 113 -7.99 -4.85 22.98
CA ARG A 113 -7.18 -4.02 22.08
C ARG A 113 -7.95 -3.79 20.79
N ALA A 114 -8.13 -2.52 20.41
CA ALA A 114 -8.45 -2.14 19.04
C ALA A 114 -7.15 -1.86 18.28
N LYS A 115 -7.01 -2.36 17.05
CA LYS A 115 -5.81 -2.15 16.22
C LYS A 115 -6.17 -2.00 14.74
N ALA A 116 -5.83 -0.85 14.16
CA ALA A 116 -5.94 -0.60 12.73
C ALA A 116 -4.56 -0.58 12.09
N LEU A 117 -4.36 -1.38 11.04
CA LEU A 117 -3.07 -1.59 10.39
C LEU A 117 -3.20 -1.20 8.91
N ILE A 118 -2.28 -0.40 8.37
CA ILE A 118 -2.07 -0.30 6.93
C ILE A 118 -1.33 -1.56 6.50
N PRO A 119 -2.00 -2.51 5.84
CA PRO A 119 -1.40 -3.79 5.57
C PRO A 119 -0.86 -3.84 4.14
N ASN A 120 0.05 -4.77 3.90
CA ASN A 120 0.60 -4.99 2.58
C ASN A 120 -0.41 -5.80 1.74
N TYR A 121 -1.43 -5.13 1.20
CA TYR A 121 -2.48 -5.75 0.37
C TYR A 121 -2.07 -6.02 -1.09
N PHE A 122 -1.07 -5.29 -1.62
CA PHE A 122 -0.63 -5.44 -3.00
C PHE A 122 0.54 -6.44 -3.09
N ARG A 123 0.26 -7.75 -3.09
CA ARG A 123 1.28 -8.80 -3.23
C ARG A 123 1.45 -9.25 -4.69
#